data_AF-A0A016S3P0-F1
#
_entry.id   AF-A0A016S3P0-F1
#
_cell.length_a   1.000
_cell.length_b   1.000
_cell.length_c   1.000
_cell.angle_alpha   90.00
_cell.angle_beta   90.00
_cell.angle_gamma   90.00
#
_symmetry.space_group_name_H-M   'P 1'
#
loop_
_entity.id
_entity.type
_entity.pdbx_description
1 polymer ?
#
loop_
_entity_poly.entity_id
_entity_poly.type
_entity_poly.pdbx_seq_one_letter_code
_entity_poly.pdbx_strand_id
1 'polypeptide(L)'
;MRARKFNYFNLFFDDMQRLALFSLANVVISRGILCSGHVVIAVNRATAIHFPLRQKQIWKNSVVFLTMLSLWLFFIVTSLPVLIIYHDSPHFFFTAQGILQMSGGIIDEYNSYQSVLISATTVVICSICYISSYQKARKGEHRFTRVEKRLLLCAFASSVPFCFELIRSILVLLSFRLKNDLYRCVTELWRRSSSTIPYRSDRNSSQVKAVISERAYPNLDRILRDREEVL
;
A
#
# COMPACT_ATOMS: atom_id res chain seq x y z
N MET A 1 -34.48 -0.46 21.83
CA MET A 1 -34.38 -0.72 20.37
C MET A 1 -33.17 -1.61 20.12
N ARG A 2 -33.40 -2.85 19.68
CA ARG A 2 -32.34 -3.84 19.40
C ARG A 2 -31.77 -3.50 18.02
N ALA A 3 -30.46 -3.28 17.91
CA ALA A 3 -29.81 -3.05 16.63
C ALA A 3 -30.08 -4.25 15.71
N ARG A 4 -31.03 -4.11 14.78
CA ARG A 4 -31.08 -4.95 13.59
C ARG A 4 -29.75 -4.72 12.89
N LYS A 5 -28.86 -5.70 13.02
CA LYS A 5 -27.62 -5.83 12.26
C LYS A 5 -27.97 -5.49 10.83
N PHE A 6 -27.55 -4.32 10.39
CA PHE A 6 -27.78 -3.87 9.04
C PHE A 6 -27.18 -4.93 8.13
N ASN A 7 -28.07 -5.60 7.42
CA ASN A 7 -27.77 -6.51 6.34
C ASN A 7 -27.30 -5.67 5.13
N TYR A 8 -26.32 -4.78 5.34
CA TYR A 8 -25.68 -4.06 4.26
C TYR A 8 -25.12 -5.11 3.28
N PHE A 9 -24.60 -6.23 3.78
CA PHE A 9 -23.99 -7.32 3.01
C PHE A 9 -24.83 -7.97 1.89
N ASN A 10 -26.15 -7.74 1.80
CA ASN A 10 -26.93 -8.22 0.65
C ASN A 10 -26.92 -7.26 -0.56
N LEU A 11 -26.36 -6.05 -0.44
CA LEU A 11 -26.09 -5.13 -1.56
C LEU A 11 -24.72 -5.37 -2.22
N PHE A 12 -23.97 -6.42 -1.81
CA PHE A 12 -22.50 -6.44 -1.90
C PHE A 12 -21.91 -7.25 -3.06
N PHE A 13 -22.68 -7.77 -4.00
CA PHE A 13 -22.09 -8.70 -4.98
C PHE A 13 -21.40 -8.04 -6.18
N ASP A 14 -21.86 -6.87 -6.67
CA ASP A 14 -21.23 -6.22 -7.85
C ASP A 14 -20.49 -4.90 -7.54
N ASP A 15 -20.95 -4.08 -6.58
CA ASP A 15 -20.33 -2.76 -6.32
C ASP A 15 -19.16 -2.79 -5.32
N MET A 16 -18.87 -3.93 -4.68
CA MET A 16 -17.80 -4.02 -3.67
C MET A 16 -16.40 -3.84 -4.25
N GLN A 17 -16.17 -4.32 -5.47
CA GLN A 17 -14.91 -4.12 -6.17
C GLN A 17 -14.68 -2.64 -6.48
N ARG A 18 -15.72 -1.94 -6.97
CA ARG A 18 -15.65 -0.49 -7.23
C ARG A 18 -15.41 0.30 -5.95
N LEU A 19 -16.06 -0.10 -4.86
CA LEU A 19 -15.82 0.50 -3.55
C LEU A 19 -14.39 0.26 -3.07
N ALA A 20 -13.86 -0.97 -3.21
CA ALA A 20 -12.48 -1.30 -2.85
C ALA A 20 -11.48 -0.46 -3.66
N LEU A 21 -11.69 -0.37 -4.98
CA LEU A 21 -10.88 0.43 -5.88
C LEU A 21 -10.94 1.93 -5.52
N PHE A 22 -12.13 2.46 -5.24
CA PHE A 22 -12.31 3.85 -4.82
C PHE A 22 -11.63 4.13 -3.47
N SER A 23 -11.79 3.25 -2.49
CA SER A 23 -11.12 3.36 -1.19
C SER A 23 -9.60 3.34 -1.34
N LEU A 24 -9.06 2.43 -2.15
CA LEU A 24 -7.64 2.34 -2.42
C LEU A 24 -7.10 3.57 -3.14
N ALA A 25 -7.81 4.05 -4.17
CA ALA A 25 -7.48 5.26 -4.90
C ALA A 25 -7.43 6.48 -3.98
N ASN A 26 -8.43 6.65 -3.12
CA ASN A 26 -8.47 7.75 -2.16
C ASN A 26 -7.30 7.69 -1.17
N VAL A 27 -6.94 6.50 -0.68
CA VAL A 27 -5.80 6.33 0.23
C VAL A 27 -4.50 6.75 -0.47
N VAL A 28 -4.28 6.31 -1.71
CA VAL A 28 -3.08 6.65 -2.49
C VAL A 28 -3.00 8.16 -2.74
N ILE A 29 -4.09 8.75 -3.26
CA ILE A 29 -4.15 10.17 -3.63
C ILE A 29 -4.02 11.05 -2.38
N SER A 30 -4.75 10.75 -1.31
CA SER A 30 -4.70 11.54 -0.07
C SER A 30 -3.32 11.55 0.58
N ARG A 31 -2.60 10.42 0.56
CA ARG A 31 -1.21 10.36 1.05
C ARG A 31 -0.31 11.30 0.25
N GLY A 32 -0.40 11.29 -1.08
CA GLY A 32 0.35 12.19 -1.95
C GLY A 32 0.04 13.66 -1.66
N ILE A 33 -1.25 14.00 -1.55
CA ILE A 33 -1.71 15.35 -1.22
C ILE A 33 -1.15 15.83 0.12
N LEU A 34 -1.27 15.03 1.19
CA LEU A 34 -0.77 15.38 2.52
C LEU A 34 0.74 15.61 2.52
N CYS A 35 1.51 14.70 1.90
CA CYS A 35 2.95 14.82 1.79
C CYS A 35 3.36 16.09 1.03
N SER A 36 2.69 16.37 -0.08
CA SER A 36 2.95 17.56 -0.91
C SER A 36 2.67 18.87 -0.16
N GLY A 37 1.59 18.91 0.63
CA GLY A 37 1.25 20.04 1.50
C GLY A 37 2.37 20.33 2.49
N HIS A 38 2.92 19.30 3.13
CA HIS A 38 4.03 19.44 4.06
C HIS A 38 5.30 19.95 3.40
N VAL A 39 5.65 19.44 2.21
CA VAL A 39 6.80 19.94 1.45
C VAL A 39 6.64 21.43 1.16
N VAL A 40 5.47 21.87 0.67
CA VAL A 40 5.24 23.28 0.36
C VAL A 40 5.33 24.16 1.61
N ILE A 41 4.80 23.70 2.76
CA ILE A 41 4.94 24.40 4.03
C ILE A 41 6.43 24.52 4.42
N ALA A 42 7.21 23.44 4.29
CA ALA A 42 8.64 23.45 4.60
C ALA A 42 9.42 24.41 3.70
N VAL A 43 9.16 24.40 2.39
CA VAL A 43 9.78 25.30 1.41
C VAL A 43 9.37 26.76 1.67
N ASN A 44 8.10 27.00 2.01
CA ASN A 44 7.61 28.34 2.39
C ASN A 44 8.38 28.90 3.59
N ARG A 45 8.54 28.09 4.64
CA ARG A 45 9.31 28.47 5.83
C ARG A 45 10.79 28.70 5.52
N ALA A 46 11.40 27.81 4.73
CA ALA A 46 12.79 27.99 4.31
C ALA A 46 12.97 29.29 3.53
N THR A 47 12.05 29.60 2.62
CA THR A 47 12.07 30.82 1.81
C THR A 47 11.88 32.07 2.67
N ALA A 48 10.99 32.02 3.67
CA ALA A 48 10.75 33.12 4.60
C ALA A 48 12.03 33.54 5.34
N ILE A 49 12.79 32.56 5.83
CA ILE A 49 14.02 32.79 6.60
C ILE A 49 15.19 33.15 5.67
N HIS A 50 15.25 32.59 4.47
CA HIS A 50 16.37 32.83 3.56
C HIS A 50 16.24 34.12 2.76
N PHE A 51 15.01 34.47 2.35
CA PHE A 51 14.70 35.57 1.42
C PHE A 51 13.46 36.37 1.87
N PRO A 52 13.50 37.02 3.04
CA PRO A 52 12.32 37.69 3.62
C PRO A 52 11.73 38.77 2.70
N LEU A 53 12.57 39.52 1.99
CA LEU A 53 12.13 40.58 1.07
C LEU A 53 11.39 40.06 -0.16
N ARG A 54 11.74 38.86 -0.65
CA ARG A 54 11.11 38.24 -1.83
C ARG A 54 9.95 37.33 -1.47
N GLN A 55 9.76 37.01 -0.18
CA GLN A 55 8.74 36.06 0.27
C GLN A 55 7.33 36.44 -0.20
N LYS A 56 6.94 37.72 -0.08
CA LYS A 56 5.62 38.21 -0.50
C LYS A 56 5.40 38.09 -2.02
N GLN A 57 6.47 38.18 -2.82
CA GLN A 57 6.40 38.05 -4.27
C GLN A 57 6.33 36.59 -4.72
N ILE A 58 7.08 35.70 -4.05
CA ILE A 58 7.12 34.27 -4.35
C ILE A 58 5.80 33.60 -3.94
N TRP A 59 5.32 33.90 -2.73
CA TRP A 59 4.16 33.23 -2.13
C TRP A 59 2.87 34.04 -2.25
N LYS A 60 2.58 34.53 -3.45
CA LYS A 60 1.26 35.11 -3.76
C LYS A 60 0.19 34.03 -3.67
N ASN A 61 -1.04 34.39 -3.27
CA ASN A 61 -2.16 33.45 -3.15
C ASN A 61 -2.40 32.64 -4.42
N SER A 62 -2.29 33.27 -5.61
CA SER A 62 -2.42 32.58 -6.89
C SER A 62 -1.32 31.54 -7.12
N VAL A 63 -0.08 31.82 -6.73
CA VAL A 63 1.04 30.88 -6.86
C VAL A 63 0.89 29.72 -5.89
N VAL A 64 0.50 29.99 -4.64
CA VAL A 64 0.20 28.93 -3.64
C VAL A 64 -0.92 28.02 -4.16
N PHE A 65 -2.00 28.62 -4.67
CA PHE A 65 -3.12 27.86 -5.19
C PHE A 65 -2.72 27.01 -6.41
N LEU A 66 -2.01 27.61 -7.36
CA LEU A 66 -1.57 26.92 -8.57
C LEU A 66 -0.58 25.78 -8.27
N THR A 67 0.33 25.98 -7.30
CA THR A 67 1.28 24.95 -6.88
C THR A 67 0.59 23.80 -6.14
N MET A 68 -0.40 24.09 -5.29
CA MET A 68 -1.23 23.04 -4.68
C MET A 68 -2.00 22.25 -5.73
N LEU A 69 -2.69 22.96 -6.63
CA LEU A 69 -3.50 22.33 -7.68
C LEU A 69 -2.64 21.46 -8.61
N SER A 70 -1.46 21.95 -9.02
CA SER A 70 -0.56 21.20 -9.89
C SER A 70 0.01 19.96 -9.21
N LEU A 71 0.37 20.04 -7.93
CA LEU A 71 0.82 18.88 -7.15
C LEU A 71 -0.30 17.84 -7.03
N TRP A 72 -1.53 18.27 -6.77
CA TRP A 72 -2.67 17.35 -6.65
C TRP A 72 -2.98 16.65 -7.97
N LEU A 73 -3.02 17.41 -9.07
CA LEU A 73 -3.21 16.86 -10.40
C LEU A 73 -2.10 15.88 -10.77
N PHE A 74 -0.85 16.18 -10.41
CA PHE A 74 0.27 15.27 -10.61
C PHE A 74 0.06 13.92 -9.89
N PHE A 75 -0.38 13.92 -8.63
CA PHE A 75 -0.67 12.67 -7.90
C PHE A 75 -1.86 11.90 -8.49
N ILE A 76 -2.91 12.60 -8.92
CA ILE A 76 -4.06 11.97 -9.57
C ILE A 76 -3.61 11.31 -10.88
N VAL A 77 -2.92 12.06 -11.76
CA VAL A 77 -2.45 11.58 -13.06
C VAL A 77 -1.44 10.45 -12.94
N THR A 78 -0.56 10.47 -11.95
CA THR A 78 0.41 9.37 -11.74
C THR A 78 -0.22 8.11 -11.14
N SER A 79 -1.29 8.25 -10.36
CA SER A 79 -1.97 7.10 -9.73
C SER A 79 -3.03 6.47 -10.64
N LEU A 80 -3.65 7.25 -11.54
CA LEU A 80 -4.73 6.79 -12.41
C LEU A 80 -4.36 5.58 -13.30
N PRO A 81 -3.19 5.54 -13.97
CA PRO A 81 -2.83 4.42 -14.85
C PRO A 81 -2.75 3.09 -14.09
N VAL A 82 -2.22 3.11 -12.86
CA VAL A 82 -2.10 1.90 -12.04
C VAL A 82 -3.47 1.41 -11.61
N LEU A 83 -4.36 2.33 -11.24
CA LEU A 83 -5.74 2.01 -10.88
C LEU A 83 -6.53 1.42 -12.07
N ILE A 84 -6.28 1.92 -13.29
CA ILE A 84 -6.92 1.41 -14.51
C ILE A 84 -6.38 0.03 -14.88
N ILE A 85 -5.05 -0.15 -14.91
CA ILE A 85 -4.41 -1.40 -15.32
C ILE A 85 -4.78 -2.55 -14.37
N TYR A 86 -4.84 -2.28 -13.07
CA TYR A 86 -5.07 -3.30 -12.04
C TYR A 86 -6.46 -3.21 -11.40
N HIS A 87 -7.47 -2.71 -12.11
CA HIS A 87 -8.81 -2.46 -11.57
C HIS A 87 -9.50 -3.70 -10.95
N ASP A 88 -9.09 -4.91 -11.37
CA ASP A 88 -9.59 -6.20 -10.87
C ASP A 88 -8.86 -6.73 -9.62
N SER A 89 -7.79 -6.06 -9.19
CA SER A 89 -6.98 -6.52 -8.06
C SER A 89 -7.61 -6.28 -6.68
N PRO A 90 -8.22 -5.09 -6.41
CA PRO A 90 -8.77 -4.78 -5.10
C PRO A 90 -10.06 -5.56 -4.81
N HIS A 91 -10.07 -6.30 -3.71
CA HIS A 91 -11.26 -7.02 -3.26
C HIS A 91 -11.35 -7.03 -1.74
N PHE A 92 -12.57 -7.14 -1.24
CA PHE A 92 -12.81 -7.38 0.17
C PHE A 92 -12.92 -8.89 0.43
N PHE A 93 -12.38 -9.35 1.55
CA PHE A 93 -12.50 -10.72 2.00
C PHE A 93 -12.78 -10.75 3.51
N PHE A 94 -13.45 -11.80 3.97
CA PHE A 94 -13.65 -12.03 5.40
C PHE A 94 -12.55 -12.91 5.96
N THR A 95 -12.00 -12.48 7.09
CA THR A 95 -11.10 -13.30 7.90
C THR A 95 -11.88 -14.39 8.65
N ALA A 96 -11.18 -15.41 9.15
CA ALA A 96 -11.78 -16.47 9.98
C ALA A 96 -12.49 -15.93 11.25
N GLN A 97 -12.17 -14.71 11.67
CA GLN A 97 -12.76 -14.01 12.82
C GLN A 97 -14.01 -13.19 12.45
N GLY A 98 -14.44 -13.21 11.18
CA GLY A 98 -15.56 -12.42 10.68
C GLY A 98 -15.24 -10.94 10.44
N ILE A 99 -13.96 -10.55 10.45
CA ILE A 99 -13.53 -9.18 10.15
C ILE A 99 -13.41 -9.04 8.63
N LEU A 100 -14.06 -8.03 8.05
CA LEU A 100 -13.92 -7.65 6.65
C LEU A 100 -12.60 -6.90 6.45
N GLN A 101 -11.75 -7.40 5.56
CA GLN A 101 -10.47 -6.80 5.22
C GLN A 101 -10.38 -6.54 3.72
N MET A 102 -9.68 -5.47 3.33
CA MET A 102 -9.38 -5.16 1.93
C MET A 102 -8.01 -5.72 1.56
N SER A 103 -7.92 -6.42 0.43
CA SER A 103 -6.68 -6.81 -0.23
C SER A 103 -6.56 -6.04 -1.53
N GLY A 104 -5.48 -5.28 -1.72
CA GLY A 104 -5.18 -4.58 -2.98
C GLY A 104 -4.36 -5.42 -3.96
N GLY A 105 -3.97 -6.65 -3.59
CA GLY A 105 -3.20 -7.56 -4.43
C GLY A 105 -1.90 -6.93 -4.94
N ILE A 106 -1.72 -6.87 -6.26
CA ILE A 106 -0.52 -6.27 -6.89
C ILE A 106 -0.46 -4.75 -6.63
N ILE A 107 -1.61 -4.09 -6.49
CA ILE A 107 -1.64 -2.66 -6.20
C ILE A 107 -1.10 -2.37 -4.80
N ASP A 108 -1.24 -3.28 -3.83
CA ASP A 108 -0.68 -3.06 -2.48
C ASP A 108 0.85 -3.00 -2.49
N GLU A 109 1.50 -3.79 -3.34
CA GLU A 109 2.95 -3.72 -3.53
C GLU A 109 3.35 -2.38 -4.16
N TYR A 110 2.67 -1.97 -5.24
CA TYR A 110 2.90 -0.66 -5.86
C TYR A 110 2.68 0.49 -4.88
N ASN A 111 1.57 0.46 -4.14
CA ASN A 111 1.22 1.45 -3.12
C ASN A 111 2.28 1.50 -2.01
N SER A 112 2.84 0.35 -1.63
CA SER A 112 3.94 0.27 -0.66
C SER A 112 5.20 0.94 -1.20
N TYR A 113 5.61 0.64 -2.44
CA TYR A 113 6.76 1.31 -3.07
C TYR A 113 6.55 2.82 -3.22
N GLN A 114 5.40 3.22 -3.76
CA GLN A 114 5.04 4.63 -3.93
C GLN A 114 5.00 5.34 -2.57
N SER A 115 4.48 4.70 -1.53
CA SER A 115 4.47 5.23 -0.17
C SER A 115 5.88 5.45 0.36
N VAL A 116 6.78 4.46 0.21
CA VAL A 116 8.17 4.62 0.66
C VAL A 116 8.82 5.79 -0.08
N LEU A 117 8.65 5.87 -1.40
CA LEU A 117 9.25 6.92 -2.21
C LEU A 117 8.74 8.31 -1.84
N ILE A 118 7.42 8.47 -1.71
CA ILE A 118 6.79 9.75 -1.34
C ILE A 118 7.19 10.15 0.09
N SER A 119 7.08 9.23 1.05
CA SER A 119 7.40 9.51 2.46
C SER A 119 8.90 9.81 2.63
N ALA A 120 9.79 9.07 1.98
CA ALA A 120 11.22 9.31 2.04
C ALA A 120 11.58 10.67 1.42
N THR A 121 11.06 10.98 0.23
CA THR A 121 11.28 12.27 -0.44
C THR A 121 10.80 13.42 0.43
N THR A 122 9.61 13.27 1.04
CA THR A 122 9.04 14.27 1.94
C THR A 122 9.91 14.48 3.17
N VAL A 123 10.33 13.41 3.85
CA VAL A 123 11.20 13.48 5.03
C VAL A 123 12.54 14.14 4.68
N VAL A 124 13.16 13.77 3.55
CA VAL A 124 14.44 14.34 3.11
C VAL A 124 14.30 15.83 2.83
N ILE A 125 13.34 16.24 2.00
CA ILE A 125 13.14 17.65 1.64
C ILE A 125 12.81 18.48 2.89
N CYS A 126 11.85 18.02 3.71
CA CYS A 126 11.48 18.72 4.93
C CYS A 126 12.66 18.84 5.90
N SER A 127 13.46 17.78 6.06
CA SER A 127 14.66 17.82 6.92
C SER A 127 15.68 18.84 6.42
N ILE A 128 15.98 18.87 5.12
CA ILE A 128 16.88 19.86 4.53
C ILE A 128 16.36 21.28 4.76
N CYS A 129 15.07 21.52 4.51
CA CYS A 129 14.43 22.82 4.71
C CYS A 129 14.48 23.27 6.18
N TYR A 130 14.15 22.38 7.12
CA TYR A 130 14.16 22.70 8.55
C TYR A 130 15.56 22.88 9.12
N ILE A 131 16.53 22.03 8.75
CA ILE A 131 17.92 22.16 9.17
C ILE A 131 18.51 23.48 8.66
N SER A 132 18.31 23.79 7.37
CA SER A 132 18.78 25.05 6.78
C SER A 132 18.15 26.27 7.47
N SER A 133 16.83 26.21 7.72
CA SER A 133 16.08 27.23 8.44
C SER A 133 16.60 27.42 9.86
N TYR A 134 16.88 26.33 10.57
CA TYR A 134 17.39 26.34 11.94
C TYR A 134 18.80 26.92 12.02
N GLN A 135 19.70 26.51 11.12
CA GLN A 135 21.07 27.02 11.05
C GLN A 135 21.08 28.53 10.81
N LYS A 136 20.23 29.02 9.90
CA LYS A 136 20.14 30.46 9.61
C LYS A 136 19.49 31.24 10.76
N ALA A 137 18.42 30.72 11.35
CA ALA A 137 17.76 31.33 12.52
C ALA A 137 18.67 31.39 13.76
N ARG A 138 19.64 30.48 13.90
CA ARG A 138 20.63 30.52 14.98
C ARG A 138 21.66 31.65 14.81
N LYS A 139 22.02 31.99 13.57
CA LYS A 139 23.04 33.02 13.25
C LYS A 139 22.45 34.44 13.17
N GLY A 140 21.14 34.57 12.99
CA GLY A 140 20.49 35.87 12.79
C GLY A 140 20.09 36.55 14.11
N GLU A 141 20.47 37.82 14.26
CA GLU A 141 20.07 38.73 15.34
C GLU A 141 18.64 39.29 15.12
N HIS A 142 17.70 38.42 14.71
CA HIS A 142 16.36 38.86 14.31
C HIS A 142 15.41 39.02 15.50
N ARG A 143 14.71 40.17 15.52
CA ARG A 143 13.70 40.56 16.53
C ARG A 143 12.56 39.56 16.72
N PHE A 144 12.32 38.68 15.73
CA PHE A 144 11.22 37.71 15.71
C PHE A 144 11.65 36.24 15.92
N THR A 145 12.89 35.98 16.30
CA THR A 145 13.44 34.62 16.48
C THR A 145 12.61 33.70 17.37
N ARG A 146 11.91 34.24 18.38
CA ARG A 146 11.08 33.41 19.29
C ARG A 146 9.84 32.84 18.60
N VAL A 147 9.18 33.63 17.74
CA VAL A 147 7.99 33.18 16.99
C VAL A 147 8.40 32.19 15.92
N GLU A 148 9.48 32.46 15.20
CA GLU A 148 10.01 31.56 14.16
C GLU A 148 10.46 30.22 14.73
N LYS A 149 11.13 30.21 15.90
CA LYS A 149 11.50 28.96 16.59
C LYS A 149 10.28 28.10 16.95
N ARG A 150 9.19 28.72 17.43
CA ARG A 150 7.94 27.99 17.74
C ARG A 150 7.28 27.44 16.48
N LEU A 151 7.26 28.21 15.40
CA LEU A 151 6.71 27.76 14.12
C LEU A 151 7.55 26.63 13.51
N LEU A 152 8.88 26.70 13.63
CA LEU A 152 9.78 25.65 13.21
C LEU A 152 9.60 24.38 14.05
N LEU A 153 9.44 24.51 15.37
CA LEU A 153 9.15 23.38 16.24
C LEU A 153 7.80 22.72 15.91
N CYS A 154 6.77 23.51 15.65
CA CYS A 154 5.46 23.00 15.25
C CYS A 154 5.53 22.27 13.90
N ALA A 155 6.26 22.84 12.94
CA ALA A 155 6.46 22.23 11.63
C ALA A 155 7.31 20.95 11.69
N PHE A 156 8.29 20.90 12.60
CA PHE A 156 9.07 19.70 12.89
C PHE A 156 8.22 18.62 13.58
N ALA A 157 7.42 19.00 14.57
CA ALA A 157 6.50 18.07 15.23
C ALA A 157 5.48 17.50 14.24
N SER A 158 5.00 18.31 13.30
CA SER A 158 4.07 17.86 12.27
C SER A 158 4.73 16.98 11.20
N SER A 159 6.06 16.90 11.13
CA SER A 159 6.77 15.95 10.25
C SER A 159 6.95 14.56 10.87
N VAL A 160 6.77 14.40 12.19
CA VAL A 160 6.93 13.12 12.90
C VAL A 160 6.00 12.00 12.37
N PRO A 161 4.71 12.24 12.07
CA PRO A 161 3.84 11.23 11.48
C PRO A 161 4.38 10.64 10.18
N PHE A 162 5.09 11.43 9.37
CA PHE A 162 5.69 10.97 8.11
C PHE A 162 6.87 10.04 8.34
N CYS A 163 7.63 10.22 9.43
CA CYS A 163 8.67 9.28 9.84
C CYS A 163 8.07 7.93 10.26
N PHE A 164 6.99 7.95 11.04
CA PHE A 164 6.26 6.72 11.39
C PHE A 164 5.69 6.03 10.16
N GLU A 165 5.11 6.79 9.23
CA GLU A 165 4.58 6.25 7.98
C GLU A 165 5.69 5.68 7.09
N LEU A 166 6.86 6.33 7.02
CA LEU A 166 8.03 5.82 6.33
C LEU A 166 8.51 4.48 6.94
N ILE A 167 8.63 4.42 8.26
CA ILE A 167 9.01 3.18 8.96
C ILE A 167 7.98 2.09 8.69
N ARG A 168 6.69 2.40 8.81
CA ARG A 168 5.59 1.47 8.53
C ARG A 168 5.67 0.94 7.10
N SER A 169 5.87 1.82 6.11
CA SER A 169 5.94 1.42 4.69
C SER A 169 7.20 0.63 4.38
N ILE A 170 8.34 0.93 5.02
CA ILE A 170 9.56 0.10 4.93
C ILE A 170 9.30 -1.27 5.55
N LEU A 171 8.68 -1.36 6.73
CA LEU A 171 8.37 -2.62 7.38
C LEU A 171 7.42 -3.48 6.54
N VAL A 172 6.40 -2.87 5.92
CA VAL A 172 5.49 -3.55 4.99
C VAL A 172 6.26 -4.07 3.78
N LEU A 173 7.10 -3.24 3.15
CA LEU A 173 7.90 -3.64 2.00
C LEU A 173 8.89 -4.76 2.34
N LEU A 174 9.55 -4.66 3.49
CA LEU A 174 10.42 -5.71 4.02
C LEU A 174 9.64 -6.97 4.34
N SER A 175 8.42 -6.86 4.88
CA SER A 175 7.57 -8.02 5.17
C SER A 175 7.12 -8.74 3.90
N PHE A 176 6.83 -8.01 2.82
CA PHE A 176 6.55 -8.60 1.50
C PHE A 176 7.77 -9.34 0.96
N ARG A 177 8.96 -8.73 1.03
CA ARG A 177 10.20 -9.39 0.64
C ARG A 177 10.52 -10.61 1.51
N LEU A 178 10.42 -10.47 2.83
CA LEU A 178 10.66 -11.57 3.76
C LEU A 178 9.65 -12.69 3.60
N LYS A 179 8.36 -12.43 3.31
CA LYS A 179 7.39 -13.51 3.04
C LYS A 179 7.76 -14.29 1.78
N ASN A 180 8.22 -13.61 0.73
CA ASN A 180 8.70 -14.27 -0.48
C ASN A 180 10.01 -15.01 -0.24
N ASP A 181 10.94 -14.47 0.55
CA ASP A 181 12.21 -15.13 0.90
C ASP A 181 12.01 -16.29 1.89
N LEU A 182 11.07 -16.17 2.83
CA LEU A 182 10.68 -17.22 3.76
C LEU A 182 9.94 -18.33 3.01
N TYR A 183 9.02 -17.99 2.10
CA TYR A 183 8.35 -18.97 1.24
C TYR A 183 9.36 -19.67 0.32
N ARG A 184 10.30 -18.93 -0.26
CA ARG A 184 11.39 -19.49 -1.08
C ARG A 184 12.34 -20.37 -0.26
N CYS A 185 12.71 -19.95 0.94
CA CYS A 185 13.54 -20.71 1.85
C CYS A 185 12.82 -21.98 2.32
N VAL A 186 11.55 -21.90 2.68
CA VAL A 186 10.72 -23.05 3.10
C VAL A 186 10.50 -24.01 1.93
N THR A 187 10.29 -23.52 0.71
CA THR A 187 10.14 -24.39 -0.47
C THR A 187 11.47 -25.03 -0.89
N GLU A 188 12.60 -24.33 -0.77
CA GLU A 188 13.94 -24.91 -0.97
C GLU A 188 14.30 -25.95 0.11
N LEU A 189 13.95 -25.68 1.37
CA LEU A 189 14.12 -26.61 2.49
C LEU A 189 13.24 -27.85 2.31
N TRP A 190 11.98 -27.66 1.94
CA TRP A 190 11.04 -28.76 1.64
C TRP A 190 11.53 -29.61 0.48
N ARG A 191 12.04 -28.98 -0.60
CA ARG A 191 12.60 -29.68 -1.77
C ARG A 191 13.85 -30.49 -1.41
N ARG A 192 14.76 -29.95 -0.58
CA ARG A 192 15.92 -30.69 -0.04
C ARG A 192 15.52 -31.85 0.87
N SER A 193 14.51 -31.63 1.70
CA SER A 193 13.97 -32.67 2.58
C SER A 193 13.27 -33.79 1.81
N SER A 194 12.66 -33.50 0.66
CA SER A 194 12.00 -34.51 -0.17
C SER A 194 12.95 -35.24 -1.13
N SER A 195 14.10 -34.63 -1.49
CA SER A 195 15.16 -35.30 -2.25
C SER A 195 16.04 -36.25 -1.41
N THR A 196 15.95 -36.19 -0.09
CA THR A 196 16.67 -37.08 0.84
C THR A 196 15.86 -38.29 1.28
N ILE A 197 14.60 -38.41 0.85
CA ILE A 197 13.86 -39.65 0.99
C ILE A 197 14.31 -40.57 -0.15
N PRO A 198 15.12 -41.62 0.10
CA PRO A 198 15.41 -42.61 -0.92
C PRO A 198 14.06 -43.17 -1.37
N TYR A 199 13.80 -43.10 -2.68
CA TYR A 199 12.63 -43.71 -3.28
C TYR A 199 12.72 -45.22 -3.05
N ARG A 200 12.21 -45.69 -1.92
CA ARG A 200 12.05 -47.11 -1.64
C ARG A 200 10.96 -47.56 -2.60
N SER A 201 11.41 -48.11 -3.73
CA SER A 201 10.58 -48.84 -4.67
C SER A 201 10.06 -50.09 -3.96
N ASP A 202 9.08 -49.89 -3.07
CA ASP A 202 8.33 -50.99 -2.51
C ASP A 202 7.40 -51.50 -3.61
N ARG A 203 7.84 -52.63 -4.19
CA ARG A 203 7.03 -53.61 -4.90
C ARG A 203 5.75 -53.87 -4.09
N ASN A 204 4.70 -53.08 -4.32
CA ASN A 204 3.30 -53.38 -3.97
C ASN A 204 2.30 -52.40 -4.62
N SER A 205 2.67 -51.75 -5.73
CA SER A 205 1.78 -50.80 -6.44
C SER A 205 0.60 -51.47 -7.16
N SER A 206 0.54 -52.81 -7.19
CA SER A 206 -0.55 -53.57 -7.81
C SER A 206 -1.78 -53.70 -6.91
N GLN A 207 -1.65 -53.65 -5.58
CA GLN A 207 -2.80 -53.84 -4.67
C GLN A 207 -3.48 -52.52 -4.26
N VAL A 208 -2.75 -51.42 -4.16
CA VAL A 208 -3.34 -50.12 -3.76
C VAL A 208 -4.10 -49.45 -4.92
N LYS A 209 -3.75 -49.75 -6.18
CA LYS A 209 -4.53 -49.29 -7.34
C LYS A 209 -5.91 -49.93 -7.44
N ALA A 210 -6.09 -51.15 -6.93
CA ALA A 210 -7.38 -51.84 -6.95
C ALA A 210 -8.38 -51.23 -5.95
N VAL A 211 -7.92 -50.85 -4.74
CA VAL A 211 -8.82 -50.34 -3.69
C VAL A 211 -9.24 -48.87 -3.92
N ILE A 212 -8.44 -48.07 -4.63
CA ILE A 212 -8.78 -46.68 -4.93
C ILE A 212 -9.68 -46.57 -6.19
N SER A 213 -9.59 -47.52 -7.12
CA SER A 213 -10.48 -47.57 -8.29
C SER A 213 -11.94 -47.88 -7.92
N GLU A 214 -12.18 -48.58 -6.81
CA GLU A 214 -13.53 -49.05 -6.44
C GLU A 214 -14.35 -48.01 -5.65
N ARG A 215 -13.72 -46.96 -5.08
CA ARG A 215 -14.43 -45.93 -4.29
C ARG A 215 -14.64 -44.60 -5.00
N ALA A 216 -13.98 -44.34 -6.13
CA ALA A 216 -14.03 -43.02 -6.75
C ALA A 216 -15.25 -42.80 -7.65
N TYR A 217 -15.84 -43.83 -8.26
CA TYR A 217 -16.94 -43.63 -9.22
C TYR A 217 -17.91 -44.84 -9.31
N PRO A 218 -18.91 -44.96 -8.43
CA PRO A 218 -19.94 -46.00 -8.55
C PRO A 218 -20.90 -45.82 -9.75
N ASN A 219 -20.72 -44.78 -10.58
CA ASN A 219 -21.64 -44.42 -11.68
C ASN A 219 -20.96 -44.21 -13.05
N LEU A 220 -19.66 -44.47 -13.21
CA LEU A 220 -18.99 -44.24 -14.51
C LEU A 220 -19.45 -45.26 -15.57
N ASP A 221 -19.75 -46.49 -15.17
CA ASP A 221 -20.26 -47.54 -16.06
C ASP A 221 -21.70 -47.29 -16.56
N ARG A 222 -22.47 -46.42 -15.89
CA ARG A 222 -23.78 -45.99 -16.39
C ARG A 222 -23.64 -44.92 -17.48
N ILE A 223 -22.70 -43.98 -17.29
CA ILE A 223 -22.46 -42.87 -18.23
C ILE A 223 -21.83 -43.36 -19.53
N LEU A 224 -21.03 -44.43 -19.49
CA LEU A 224 -20.45 -45.01 -20.70
C LEU A 224 -21.45 -45.86 -21.50
N ARG A 225 -22.45 -46.48 -20.84
CA ARG A 225 -23.48 -47.28 -21.53
C ARG A 225 -24.49 -46.42 -22.28
N ASP A 226 -24.88 -45.27 -21.73
CA ASP A 226 -25.77 -44.31 -22.42
C ASP A 226 -25.12 -43.65 -23.64
N ARG A 227 -23.78 -43.77 -23.81
CA ARG A 227 -23.05 -43.19 -24.94
C ARG A 227 -22.90 -44.12 -26.14
N GLU A 228 -23.14 -45.43 -25.98
CA GLU A 228 -23.10 -46.40 -27.09
C GLU A 228 -24.46 -46.56 -27.80
N GLU A 229 -25.57 -46.08 -27.23
CA GLU A 229 -26.90 -46.13 -27.88
C GLU A 229 -27.19 -44.92 -28.80
N VAL A 230 -26.24 -44.00 -28.97
CA VAL A 230 -26.39 -42.75 -29.76
C VAL A 230 -25.47 -42.72 -30.99
N LEU A 231 -24.80 -43.83 -31.33
CA LEU A 231 -24.01 -44.03 -32.54
C LEU A 231 -24.45 -45.29 -33.27
#